data_AF-A0A843ER95-F1
#
_entry.id   AF-A0A843ER95-F1
#
_cell.length_a   1.000
_cell.length_b   1.000
_cell.length_c   1.000
_cell.angle_alpha   90.00
_cell.angle_beta   90.00
_cell.angle_gamma   90.00
#
_symmetry.space_group_name_H-M   'P 1'
#
loop_
_entity.id
_entity.type
_entity.pdbx_description
1 polymer ?
#
loop_
_entity_poly.entity_id
_entity_poly.type
_entity_poly.pdbx_seq_one_letter_code
_entity_poly.pdbx_strand_id
1 'polypeptide(L)'
;MFKAELSDSSILKTSFDAISSIVDEVQIQTDSEGFRLDALDRSHITFVHLELKSSLFDEFICDEPEKINIDTDELMKVLKRSKANDRVLMSLDEGNLILTFVGEATRTFKIRLIDIEYDSPAPPSLDYPTEFEIPFTLLKDSIQDMDIFSDKITLMVDQENFYASAEGEFGDANIEYLHGEKIDTKAKSIFSLEKIREMLKADKFSEIATICLGNDMPLTLSLKMVSEDGELSFLLAPRIESED
;
A
#
# COMPACT_ATOMS: atom_id res chain seq x y z
N MET A 1 -13.13 -19.76 -13.98
CA MET A 1 -11.76 -20.25 -13.72
C MET A 1 -10.84 -19.05 -13.61
N PHE A 2 -10.11 -18.91 -12.51
CA PHE A 2 -9.07 -17.89 -12.36
C PHE A 2 -7.68 -18.37 -12.79
N LYS A 3 -7.03 -17.62 -13.68
CA LYS A 3 -5.61 -17.71 -14.03
C LYS A 3 -5.04 -16.33 -14.32
N ALA A 4 -3.84 -16.05 -13.85
CA ALA A 4 -3.12 -14.83 -14.19
C ALA A 4 -1.61 -15.09 -14.35
N GLU A 5 -0.96 -14.42 -15.30
CA GLU A 5 0.50 -14.40 -15.48
C GLU A 5 1.01 -12.97 -15.41
N LEU A 6 2.04 -12.75 -14.60
CA LEU A 6 2.70 -11.46 -14.46
C LEU A 6 4.21 -11.63 -14.66
N SER A 7 4.75 -10.95 -15.66
CA SER A 7 6.19 -10.95 -15.96
C SER A 7 7.05 -10.43 -14.81
N ASP A 8 6.58 -9.40 -14.10
CA ASP A 8 7.28 -8.82 -12.97
C ASP A 8 6.64 -9.23 -11.64
N SER A 9 7.17 -10.31 -11.04
CA SER A 9 6.73 -10.78 -9.72
C SER A 9 7.02 -9.80 -8.58
N SER A 10 7.86 -8.77 -8.79
CA SER A 10 8.18 -7.79 -7.76
C SER A 10 6.98 -6.92 -7.40
N ILE A 11 6.05 -6.68 -8.33
CA ILE A 11 4.81 -5.93 -8.10
C ILE A 11 4.02 -6.56 -6.95
N LEU A 12 3.66 -7.85 -7.08
CA LEU A 12 2.93 -8.57 -6.02
C LEU A 12 3.73 -8.61 -4.72
N LYS A 13 5.04 -8.88 -4.80
CA LYS A 13 5.89 -8.96 -3.61
C LYS A 13 5.91 -7.63 -2.84
N THR A 14 6.05 -6.51 -3.55
CA THR A 14 6.12 -5.18 -2.96
C THR A 14 4.77 -4.73 -2.41
N SER A 15 3.67 -4.98 -3.13
CA SER A 15 2.32 -4.69 -2.62
C SER A 15 2.05 -5.46 -1.32
N PHE A 16 2.32 -6.76 -1.31
CA PHE A 16 2.03 -7.59 -0.14
C PHE A 16 3.03 -7.40 1.02
N ASP A 17 4.22 -6.84 0.82
CA ASP A 17 5.15 -6.50 1.92
C ASP A 17 4.60 -5.36 2.79
N ALA A 18 3.91 -4.39 2.17
CA ALA A 18 3.14 -3.37 2.89
C ALA A 18 1.85 -3.94 3.48
N ILE A 19 1.03 -4.64 2.68
CA ILE A 19 -0.27 -5.17 3.12
C ILE A 19 -0.11 -6.11 4.33
N SER A 20 0.84 -7.06 4.29
CA SER A 20 1.06 -8.00 5.40
C SER A 20 1.56 -7.35 6.69
N SER A 21 1.99 -6.09 6.63
CA SER A 21 2.39 -5.33 7.81
C SER A 21 1.22 -4.58 8.45
N ILE A 22 0.09 -4.48 7.74
CA ILE A 22 -1.08 -3.71 8.14
C ILE A 22 -2.23 -4.66 8.53
N VAL A 23 -2.41 -5.74 7.78
CA VAL A 23 -3.51 -6.71 7.93
C VAL A 23 -2.97 -8.14 7.89
N ASP A 24 -3.51 -9.04 8.70
CA ASP A 24 -3.08 -10.45 8.75
C ASP A 24 -3.81 -11.34 7.73
N GLU A 25 -5.06 -10.98 7.43
CA GLU A 25 -5.95 -11.76 6.57
C GLU A 25 -6.65 -10.82 5.61
N VAL A 26 -6.77 -11.25 4.35
CA VAL A 26 -7.38 -10.43 3.29
C VAL A 26 -8.27 -11.28 2.39
N GLN A 27 -9.27 -10.62 1.81
CA GLN A 27 -10.05 -11.15 0.70
C GLN A 27 -9.64 -10.43 -0.58
N ILE A 28 -8.95 -11.13 -1.45
CA ILE A 28 -8.69 -10.68 -2.81
C ILE A 28 -9.93 -11.01 -3.65
N GLN A 29 -10.44 -10.02 -4.37
CA GLN A 29 -11.51 -10.18 -5.34
C GLN A 29 -10.92 -10.18 -6.75
N THR A 30 -11.33 -11.13 -7.56
CA THR A 30 -10.93 -11.22 -8.97
C THR A 30 -12.16 -11.30 -9.85
N ASP A 31 -12.15 -10.56 -10.95
CA ASP A 31 -13.15 -10.63 -12.02
C ASP A 31 -12.51 -10.25 -13.36
N SER A 32 -13.29 -10.06 -14.42
CA SER A 32 -12.74 -9.72 -15.75
C SER A 32 -11.97 -8.41 -15.82
N GLU A 33 -12.18 -7.49 -14.86
CA GLU A 33 -11.48 -6.20 -14.82
C GLU A 33 -10.12 -6.31 -14.14
N GLY A 34 -9.94 -7.27 -13.24
CA GLY A 34 -8.63 -7.56 -12.65
C GLY A 34 -8.72 -8.10 -11.23
N PHE A 35 -7.76 -7.66 -10.42
CA PHE A 35 -7.50 -8.08 -9.06
C PHE A 35 -7.67 -6.87 -8.14
N ARG A 36 -8.52 -6.98 -7.11
CA ARG A 36 -8.78 -5.92 -6.13
C ARG A 36 -8.74 -6.44 -4.70
N LEU A 37 -8.31 -5.60 -3.78
CA LEU A 37 -8.30 -5.88 -2.35
C LEU A 37 -8.55 -4.58 -1.59
N ASP A 38 -9.53 -4.62 -0.69
CA ASP A 38 -9.80 -3.59 0.29
C ASP A 38 -9.70 -4.22 1.68
N ALA A 39 -8.93 -3.61 2.58
CA ALA A 39 -8.80 -4.12 3.93
C ALA A 39 -8.57 -3.00 4.96
N LEU A 40 -9.04 -3.23 6.19
CA LEU A 40 -8.77 -2.39 7.35
C LEU A 40 -7.90 -3.17 8.34
N ASP A 41 -6.93 -2.48 8.95
CA ASP A 41 -6.17 -3.01 10.07
C ASP A 41 -7.08 -3.31 11.27
N ARG A 42 -6.56 -4.08 12.25
CA ARG A 42 -7.33 -4.47 13.45
C ARG A 42 -7.81 -3.28 14.28
N SER A 43 -7.12 -2.15 14.22
CA SER A 43 -7.51 -0.94 14.96
C SER A 43 -8.46 -0.03 14.18
N HIS A 44 -8.80 -0.38 12.94
CA HIS A 44 -9.65 0.40 12.02
C HIS A 44 -9.15 1.84 11.79
N ILE A 45 -7.84 2.06 11.84
CA ILE A 45 -7.22 3.37 11.59
C ILE A 45 -6.44 3.41 10.28
N THR A 46 -6.08 2.25 9.72
CA THR A 46 -5.36 2.14 8.45
C THR A 46 -6.19 1.30 7.48
N PHE A 47 -6.58 1.91 6.37
CA PHE A 47 -7.19 1.24 5.23
C PHE A 47 -6.16 1.06 4.14
N VAL A 48 -6.20 -0.07 3.45
CA VAL A 48 -5.40 -0.35 2.26
C VAL A 48 -6.29 -0.77 1.11
N HIS A 49 -6.04 -0.19 -0.05
CA HIS A 49 -6.65 -0.55 -1.32
C HIS A 49 -5.56 -0.92 -2.32
N LEU A 50 -5.71 -2.08 -2.95
CA LEU A 50 -4.89 -2.51 -4.07
C LEU A 50 -5.80 -2.80 -5.25
N GLU A 51 -5.51 -2.21 -6.40
CA GLU A 51 -6.11 -2.54 -7.68
C GLU A 51 -5.01 -2.84 -8.70
N LEU A 52 -5.08 -4.02 -9.32
CA LEU A 52 -4.26 -4.41 -10.45
C LEU A 52 -5.19 -4.80 -11.59
N LYS A 53 -5.26 -3.96 -12.63
CA LYS A 53 -6.13 -4.15 -13.79
C LYS A 53 -5.66 -5.36 -14.60
N SER A 54 -6.59 -6.03 -15.27
CA SER A 54 -6.28 -7.19 -16.13
C SER A 54 -5.26 -6.87 -17.22
N SER A 55 -5.16 -5.61 -17.65
CA SER A 55 -4.15 -5.12 -18.61
C SER A 55 -2.71 -5.14 -18.11
N LEU A 56 -2.49 -5.20 -16.79
CA LEU A 56 -1.15 -5.32 -16.20
C LEU A 56 -0.55 -6.72 -16.40
N PHE A 57 -1.41 -7.72 -16.58
CA PHE A 57 -1.03 -9.12 -16.67
C PHE A 57 -0.78 -9.53 -18.13
N ASP A 58 0.20 -10.39 -18.35
CA ASP A 58 0.48 -10.97 -19.67
C ASP A 58 -0.65 -11.91 -20.12
N GLU A 59 -1.25 -12.61 -19.15
CA GLU A 59 -2.47 -13.40 -19.31
C GLU A 59 -3.35 -13.17 -18.09
N PHE A 60 -4.65 -12.93 -18.31
CA PHE A 60 -5.63 -12.84 -17.23
C PHE A 60 -6.94 -13.47 -17.68
N ILE A 61 -7.35 -14.54 -17.00
CA ILE A 61 -8.59 -15.28 -17.25
C ILE A 61 -9.34 -15.34 -15.92
N CYS A 62 -10.54 -14.79 -15.91
CA CYS A 62 -11.46 -14.88 -14.78
C CYS A 62 -12.88 -14.95 -15.33
N ASP A 63 -13.37 -16.17 -15.60
CA ASP A 63 -14.67 -16.36 -16.24
C ASP A 63 -15.85 -15.93 -15.35
N GLU A 64 -15.69 -16.07 -14.04
CA GLU A 64 -16.67 -15.73 -13.01
C GLU A 64 -15.94 -15.06 -11.85
N PRO A 65 -16.55 -14.07 -11.16
CA PRO A 65 -15.91 -13.44 -10.03
C PRO A 65 -15.54 -14.45 -8.92
N GLU A 66 -14.27 -14.48 -8.53
CA GLU A 66 -13.77 -15.37 -7.48
C GLU A 66 -13.22 -14.56 -6.29
N LYS A 67 -13.46 -15.08 -5.08
CA LYS A 67 -12.94 -14.53 -3.81
C LYS A 67 -11.83 -15.42 -3.28
N ILE A 68 -10.67 -14.84 -3.03
CA ILE A 68 -9.47 -15.54 -2.58
C ILE A 68 -9.12 -15.00 -1.19
N ASN A 69 -9.59 -15.70 -0.17
CA ASN A 69 -9.29 -15.41 1.22
C ASN A 69 -7.96 -16.04 1.61
N ILE A 70 -7.01 -15.27 2.12
CA ILE A 70 -5.65 -15.76 2.41
C ILE A 70 -5.02 -15.04 3.62
N ASP A 71 -4.19 -15.79 4.35
CA ASP A 71 -3.29 -15.26 5.35
C ASP A 71 -2.11 -14.54 4.65
N THR A 72 -1.93 -13.25 4.93
CA THR A 72 -0.95 -12.42 4.24
C THR A 72 0.49 -12.79 4.58
N ASP A 73 0.74 -13.33 5.77
CA ASP A 73 2.06 -13.77 6.19
C ASP A 73 2.48 -15.04 5.45
N GLU A 74 1.58 -16.00 5.27
CA GLU A 74 1.80 -17.20 4.47
C GLU A 74 2.01 -16.85 2.98
N LEU A 75 1.21 -15.93 2.44
CA LEU A 75 1.42 -15.41 1.08
C LEU A 75 2.78 -14.73 0.94
N MET A 76 3.16 -13.88 1.89
CA MET A 76 4.45 -13.19 1.86
C MET A 76 5.65 -14.11 2.00
N LYS A 77 5.55 -15.19 2.80
CA LYS A 77 6.60 -16.22 2.86
C LYS A 77 6.88 -16.82 1.48
N VAL A 78 5.83 -17.05 0.68
CA VAL A 78 5.96 -17.56 -0.70
C VAL A 78 6.48 -16.48 -1.64
N LEU A 79 5.91 -15.28 -1.64
CA LEU A 79 6.32 -14.16 -2.51
C LEU A 79 7.80 -13.77 -2.29
N LYS A 80 8.32 -13.87 -1.06
CA LYS A 80 9.74 -13.66 -0.74
C LYS A 80 10.69 -14.68 -1.43
N ARG A 81 10.17 -15.77 -1.99
CA ARG A 81 10.95 -16.76 -2.77
C ARG A 81 11.09 -16.41 -4.25
N SER A 82 10.38 -15.40 -4.74
CA SER A 82 10.57 -14.86 -6.09
C SER A 82 11.96 -14.24 -6.23
N LYS A 83 12.56 -14.43 -7.41
CA LYS A 83 13.79 -13.79 -7.87
C LYS A 83 13.42 -12.65 -8.83
N ALA A 84 14.34 -11.70 -9.01
CA ALA A 84 14.11 -10.48 -9.79
C ALA A 84 13.60 -10.70 -11.23
N ASN A 85 13.92 -11.84 -11.85
CA ASN A 85 13.53 -12.16 -13.23
C ASN A 85 12.51 -13.31 -13.31
N ASP A 86 11.90 -13.69 -12.18
CA ASP A 86 10.84 -14.69 -12.21
C ASP A 86 9.53 -14.03 -12.65
N ARG A 87 8.90 -14.63 -13.66
CA ARG A 87 7.45 -14.46 -13.87
C ARG A 87 6.69 -15.26 -12.83
N VAL A 88 5.51 -14.79 -12.46
CA VAL A 88 4.60 -15.45 -11.52
C VAL A 88 3.28 -15.80 -12.20
N LEU A 89 2.91 -17.06 -12.09
CA LEU A 89 1.61 -17.57 -12.53
C LEU A 89 0.76 -17.85 -11.30
N MET A 90 -0.48 -17.40 -11.32
CA MET A 90 -1.48 -17.58 -10.28
C MET A 90 -2.66 -18.39 -10.82
N SER A 91 -3.15 -19.33 -10.04
CA SER A 91 -4.39 -20.05 -10.35
C SER A 91 -5.04 -20.60 -9.08
N LEU A 92 -6.31 -20.98 -9.16
CA LEU A 92 -7.04 -21.62 -8.07
C LEU A 92 -7.25 -23.12 -8.34
N ASP A 93 -7.09 -23.94 -7.31
CA ASP A 93 -7.24 -25.40 -7.37
C ASP A 93 -7.67 -25.97 -6.01
N GLU A 94 -8.85 -26.59 -5.96
CA GLU A 94 -9.36 -27.32 -4.79
C GLU A 94 -9.22 -26.57 -3.45
N GLY A 95 -9.57 -25.27 -3.43
CA GLY A 95 -9.46 -24.43 -2.23
C GLY A 95 -8.03 -23.99 -1.90
N ASN A 96 -7.14 -23.96 -2.89
CA ASN A 96 -5.78 -23.44 -2.75
C ASN A 96 -5.49 -22.37 -3.80
N LEU A 97 -4.73 -21.35 -3.40
CA LEU A 97 -4.00 -20.48 -4.31
C LEU A 97 -2.70 -21.18 -4.72
N ILE A 98 -2.55 -21.40 -6.01
CA ILE A 98 -1.32 -21.92 -6.61
C ILE A 98 -0.50 -20.74 -7.13
N LEU A 99 0.75 -20.65 -6.67
CA LEU A 99 1.76 -19.71 -7.16
C LEU A 99 2.88 -20.49 -7.84
N THR A 100 3.12 -20.22 -9.12
CA THR A 100 4.23 -20.83 -9.87
C THR A 100 5.21 -19.76 -10.32
N PHE A 101 6.42 -19.77 -9.78
CA PHE A 101 7.51 -18.92 -10.26
C PHE A 101 8.26 -19.65 -11.38
N VAL A 102 8.42 -18.99 -12.52
CA VAL A 102 9.16 -19.54 -13.66
C VAL A 102 10.35 -18.63 -13.97
N GLY A 103 11.53 -19.17 -13.73
CA GLY A 103 12.81 -18.55 -14.08
C GLY A 103 13.81 -19.63 -14.51
N GLU A 104 14.96 -19.71 -13.85
CA GLU A 104 15.94 -20.81 -14.06
C GLU A 104 15.34 -22.20 -13.77
N ALA A 105 14.37 -22.25 -12.85
CA ALA A 105 13.59 -23.44 -12.53
C ALA A 105 12.13 -23.04 -12.35
N THR A 106 11.23 -23.99 -12.65
CA THR A 106 9.80 -23.87 -12.32
C THR A 106 9.57 -24.33 -10.89
N ARG A 107 9.02 -23.45 -10.05
CA ARG A 107 8.76 -23.73 -8.62
C ARG A 107 7.31 -23.42 -8.32
N THR A 108 6.57 -24.43 -7.85
CA THR A 108 5.14 -24.31 -7.54
C THR A 108 4.91 -24.41 -6.05
N PHE A 109 4.12 -23.48 -5.53
CA PHE A 109 3.67 -23.40 -4.15
C PHE A 109 2.14 -23.48 -4.13
N LYS A 110 1.59 -24.18 -3.14
CA LYS A 110 0.15 -24.23 -2.89
C LYS A 110 -0.10 -23.65 -1.49
N ILE A 111 -0.94 -22.62 -1.40
CA ILE A 111 -1.37 -22.00 -0.15
C ILE A 111 -2.85 -22.31 0.03
N ARG A 112 -3.24 -22.85 1.18
CA ARG A 112 -4.65 -23.11 1.46
C ARG A 112 -5.38 -21.79 1.63
N LEU A 113 -6.56 -21.70 1.03
CA LEU A 113 -7.48 -20.59 1.31
C LEU A 113 -8.08 -20.77 2.69
N ILE A 114 -8.39 -19.63 3.32
CA ILE A 114 -9.05 -19.59 4.62
C ILE A 114 -10.54 -19.26 4.44
N ASP A 115 -11.36 -19.74 5.36
CA ASP A 115 -12.79 -19.48 5.33
C ASP A 115 -13.08 -18.23 6.16
N ILE A 116 -13.27 -17.10 5.48
CA ILE A 116 -13.58 -15.81 6.10
C ILE A 116 -14.86 -15.29 5.47
N GLU A 117 -15.84 -15.02 6.33
CA GLU A 117 -16.95 -14.12 6.01
C GLU A 117 -16.43 -12.68 6.15
N TYR A 118 -15.90 -12.15 5.05
CA TYR A 118 -15.35 -10.79 4.98
C TYR A 118 -16.25 -9.92 4.10
N ASP A 119 -16.79 -8.86 4.68
CA ASP A 119 -17.37 -7.76 3.93
C ASP A 119 -16.27 -6.74 3.65
N SER A 120 -16.01 -6.49 2.36
CA SER A 120 -14.99 -5.52 1.97
C SER A 120 -15.31 -4.14 2.53
N PRO A 121 -14.41 -3.53 3.31
CA PRO A 121 -14.63 -2.19 3.85
C PRO A 121 -14.68 -1.19 2.70
N ALA A 122 -15.59 -0.22 2.79
CA ALA A 122 -15.60 0.92 1.90
C ALA A 122 -14.93 2.12 2.60
N PRO A 123 -13.91 2.76 1.98
CA PRO A 123 -13.30 3.94 2.56
C PRO A 123 -14.30 5.12 2.52
N PRO A 124 -14.16 6.10 3.43
CA PRO A 124 -14.95 7.33 3.36
C PRO A 124 -14.55 8.15 2.11
N SER A 125 -15.52 8.84 1.51
CA SER A 125 -15.22 9.88 0.52
C SER A 125 -14.70 11.11 1.26
N LEU A 126 -13.47 11.53 0.96
CA LEU A 126 -12.83 12.69 1.57
C LEU A 126 -12.55 13.76 0.51
N ASP A 127 -12.89 15.00 0.82
CA ASP A 127 -12.60 16.16 -0.04
C ASP A 127 -11.39 16.89 0.55
N TYR A 128 -10.23 16.64 -0.06
CA TYR A 128 -8.96 17.13 0.47
C TYR A 128 -8.68 18.57 0.03
N PRO A 129 -8.20 19.44 0.93
CA PRO A 129 -7.80 20.80 0.56
C PRO A 129 -6.46 20.84 -0.18
N THR A 130 -5.65 19.78 -0.12
CA THR A 130 -4.33 19.71 -0.72
C THR A 130 -4.05 18.31 -1.29
N GLU A 131 -3.38 18.29 -2.43
CA GLU A 131 -2.85 17.11 -3.12
C GLU A 131 -1.49 17.49 -3.72
N PHE A 132 -0.47 16.65 -3.51
CA PHE A 132 0.85 16.89 -4.06
C PHE A 132 1.67 15.61 -4.22
N GLU A 133 2.70 15.67 -5.06
CA GLU A 133 3.62 14.57 -5.32
C GLU A 133 4.95 14.75 -4.58
N ILE A 134 5.50 13.63 -4.10
CA ILE A 134 6.84 13.56 -3.51
C ILE A 134 7.56 12.30 -4.01
N PRO A 135 8.88 12.36 -4.27
CA PRO A 135 9.66 11.15 -4.52
C PRO A 135 9.52 10.17 -3.36
N PHE A 136 9.15 8.93 -3.66
CA PHE A 136 8.89 7.90 -2.65
C PHE A 136 10.11 7.67 -1.75
N THR A 137 11.30 7.65 -2.35
CA THR A 137 12.58 7.48 -1.64
C THR A 137 12.83 8.61 -0.65
N LEU A 138 12.56 9.86 -1.03
CA LEU A 138 12.67 11.01 -0.13
C LEU A 138 11.70 10.89 1.05
N LEU A 139 10.44 10.51 0.79
CA LEU A 139 9.46 10.31 1.85
C LEU A 139 9.91 9.19 2.81
N LYS A 140 10.37 8.07 2.28
CA LYS A 140 10.88 6.93 3.06
C LYS A 140 12.07 7.29 3.94
N ASP A 141 13.04 8.00 3.39
CA ASP A 141 14.22 8.44 4.15
C ASP A 141 13.81 9.45 5.24
N SER A 142 12.89 10.37 4.92
CA SER A 142 12.34 11.33 5.90
C SER A 142 11.68 10.63 7.10
N ILE A 143 10.87 9.58 6.86
CA ILE A 143 10.26 8.81 7.94
C ILE A 143 11.30 8.09 8.79
N GLN A 144 12.38 7.56 8.19
CA GLN A 144 13.46 6.93 8.94
C GLN A 144 14.20 7.91 9.83
N ASP A 145 14.43 9.14 9.36
CA ASP A 145 15.05 10.21 10.16
C ASP A 145 14.16 10.60 11.36
N MET A 146 12.84 10.68 11.15
CA MET A 146 11.87 11.00 12.21
C MET A 146 11.75 9.89 13.27
N ASP A 147 11.87 8.60 12.89
CA ASP A 147 11.77 7.42 13.76
C ASP A 147 12.81 7.40 14.90
N ILE A 148 13.88 8.18 14.75
CA ILE A 148 14.94 8.30 15.76
C ILE A 148 14.43 9.02 17.02
N PHE A 149 13.48 9.95 16.87
CA PHE A 149 13.13 10.91 17.92
C PHE A 149 11.71 10.78 18.45
N SER A 150 10.76 10.31 17.63
CA SER A 150 9.34 10.30 18.02
C SER A 150 8.57 9.12 17.42
N ASP A 151 7.50 8.71 18.11
CA ASP A 151 6.53 7.72 17.61
C ASP A 151 5.40 8.37 16.79
N LYS A 152 5.36 9.71 16.79
CA LYS A 152 4.43 10.54 16.01
C LYS A 152 5.20 11.40 15.02
N ILE A 153 4.53 11.71 13.92
CA ILE A 153 5.05 12.62 12.90
C ILE A 153 3.99 13.66 12.57
N THR A 154 4.43 14.91 12.47
CA THR A 154 3.63 16.00 11.93
C THR A 154 3.94 16.13 10.45
N LEU A 155 2.90 16.02 9.63
CA LEU A 155 2.96 16.35 8.21
C LEU A 155 2.28 17.70 8.00
N MET A 156 2.94 18.59 7.26
CA MET A 156 2.39 19.87 6.88
C MET A 156 2.72 20.18 5.41
N VAL A 157 1.82 20.88 4.74
CA VAL A 157 2.09 21.45 3.42
C VAL A 157 1.60 22.89 3.37
N ASP A 158 2.33 23.74 2.66
CA ASP A 158 1.90 25.09 2.32
C ASP A 158 2.03 25.40 0.83
N GLN A 159 2.21 26.67 0.46
CA GLN A 159 2.20 27.10 -0.94
C GLN A 159 3.46 26.67 -1.71
N GLU A 160 4.56 26.42 -1.00
CA GLU A 160 5.84 26.13 -1.61
C GLU A 160 6.39 24.77 -1.15
N ASN A 161 6.22 24.45 0.13
CA ASN A 161 6.93 23.34 0.74
C ASN A 161 6.02 22.34 1.44
N PHE A 162 6.46 21.08 1.37
CA PHE A 162 6.06 20.00 2.25
C PHE A 162 7.04 19.91 3.41
N TYR A 163 6.50 19.63 4.60
CA TYR A 163 7.23 19.51 5.85
C TYR A 163 6.88 18.20 6.54
N ALA A 164 7.91 17.52 7.03
CA ALA A 164 7.82 16.36 7.90
C ALA A 164 8.64 16.63 9.15
N SER A 165 8.01 16.62 10.32
CA SER A 165 8.69 16.89 11.58
C SER A 165 8.30 15.94 12.70
N ALA A 166 9.27 15.67 13.58
CA ALA A 166 9.11 14.84 14.77
C ALA A 166 9.77 15.55 15.94
N GLU A 167 9.03 15.68 17.03
CA GLU A 167 9.52 16.26 18.28
C GLU A 167 9.58 15.16 19.35
N GLY A 168 10.69 15.11 20.08
CA GLY A 168 11.03 14.03 21.00
C GLY A 168 11.73 14.52 22.26
N GLU A 169 11.83 13.65 23.28
CA GLU A 169 12.49 14.01 24.55
C GLU A 169 13.98 14.34 24.36
N PHE A 170 14.64 13.64 23.45
CA PHE A 170 16.09 13.70 23.26
C PHE A 170 16.54 14.54 22.05
N GLY A 171 15.60 15.08 21.29
CA GLY A 171 15.87 15.88 20.10
C GLY A 171 14.68 15.89 19.13
N ASP A 172 14.82 16.71 18.10
CA ASP A 172 13.80 16.93 17.08
C ASP A 172 14.41 16.74 15.69
N ALA A 173 13.58 16.37 14.72
CA ALA A 173 13.94 16.29 13.31
C ALA A 173 12.92 17.04 12.45
N ASN A 174 13.40 17.66 11.37
CA ASN A 174 12.58 18.39 10.42
C ASN A 174 13.15 18.27 9.00
N ILE A 175 12.29 17.91 8.05
CA ILE A 175 12.57 17.91 6.62
C ILE A 175 11.68 18.94 5.93
N GLU A 176 12.27 19.67 4.98
CA GLU A 176 11.59 20.63 4.12
C GLU A 176 11.86 20.24 2.65
N TYR A 177 10.78 20.10 1.88
CA TYR A 177 10.82 19.71 0.46
C TYR A 177 9.99 20.67 -0.37
N LEU A 178 10.61 21.29 -1.38
CA LEU A 178 9.95 22.15 -2.34
C LEU A 178 9.13 21.28 -3.32
N HIS A 179 7.79 21.29 -3.21
CA HIS A 179 6.93 20.37 -3.97
C HIS A 179 6.63 20.83 -5.40
N GLY A 180 6.66 22.14 -5.69
CA GLY A 180 6.40 22.68 -7.03
C GLY A 180 4.93 22.68 -7.48
N GLU A 181 4.04 21.97 -6.77
CA GLU A 181 2.59 22.02 -6.95
C GLU A 181 1.94 23.36 -6.60
N LYS A 182 0.74 23.61 -7.15
CA LYS A 182 -0.05 24.80 -6.82
C LYS A 182 -1.01 24.52 -5.67
N ILE A 183 -0.59 24.85 -4.45
CA ILE A 183 -1.38 24.70 -3.23
C ILE A 183 -1.80 26.07 -2.71
N ASP A 184 -3.11 26.29 -2.55
CA ASP A 184 -3.66 27.57 -2.09
C ASP A 184 -3.96 27.58 -0.57
N THR A 185 -4.02 26.40 0.07
CA THR A 185 -4.42 26.22 1.47
C THR A 185 -3.35 25.47 2.25
N LYS A 186 -3.00 25.94 3.46
CA LYS A 186 -2.12 25.19 4.36
C LYS A 186 -2.88 24.05 5.04
N ALA A 187 -2.26 22.88 5.11
CA ALA A 187 -2.78 21.73 5.83
C ALA A 187 -1.73 21.14 6.76
N LYS A 188 -2.15 20.72 7.95
CA LYS A 188 -1.29 20.10 8.97
C LYS A 188 -2.05 19.00 9.71
N SER A 189 -1.46 17.82 9.85
CA SER A 189 -1.99 16.73 10.66
C SER A 189 -0.88 15.93 11.31
N ILE A 190 -1.19 15.25 12.41
CA ILE A 190 -0.27 14.38 13.15
C ILE A 190 -0.67 12.93 12.91
N PHE A 191 0.30 12.03 12.72
CA PHE A 191 0.06 10.62 12.43
C PHE A 191 0.96 9.70 13.27
N SER A 192 0.57 8.43 13.34
CA SER A 192 1.44 7.39 13.88
C SER A 192 2.57 7.11 12.90
N LEU A 193 3.81 7.34 13.32
CA LEU A 193 4.97 7.15 12.45
C LEU A 193 5.15 5.67 12.07
N GLU A 194 4.89 4.76 13.01
CA GLU A 194 4.89 3.30 12.75
C GLU A 194 3.96 2.93 11.58
N LYS A 195 2.76 3.50 11.53
CA LYS A 195 1.78 3.20 10.47
C LYS A 195 2.22 3.71 9.10
N ILE A 196 2.79 4.92 9.04
CA ILE A 196 3.37 5.41 7.78
C ILE A 196 4.53 4.51 7.36
N ARG A 197 5.40 4.08 8.28
CA ARG A 197 6.50 3.15 7.96
C ARG A 197 6.01 1.81 7.41
N GLU A 198 4.89 1.28 7.91
CA GLU A 198 4.25 0.08 7.34
C GLU A 198 3.83 0.31 5.87
N MET A 199 3.19 1.45 5.58
CA MET A 199 2.77 1.84 4.22
C MET A 199 3.97 1.97 3.25
N LEU A 200 5.10 2.51 3.73
CA LEU A 200 6.30 2.75 2.93
C LEU A 200 7.15 1.49 2.65
N LYS A 201 6.68 0.29 3.03
CA LYS A 201 7.26 -0.97 2.56
C LYS A 201 6.99 -1.25 1.09
N ALA A 202 6.04 -0.53 0.47
CA ALA A 202 5.70 -0.64 -0.95
C ALA A 202 6.72 0.05 -1.90
N ASP A 203 8.01 -0.05 -1.62
CA ASP A 203 9.07 0.85 -2.14
C ASP A 203 9.41 0.76 -3.62
N LYS A 204 8.85 -0.22 -4.32
CA LYS A 204 9.05 -0.44 -5.76
C LYS A 204 7.75 -0.38 -6.55
N PHE A 205 6.64 -0.01 -5.91
CA PHE A 205 5.36 0.06 -6.59
C PHE A 205 5.30 1.30 -7.49
N SER A 206 5.81 2.43 -7.01
CA SER A 206 5.97 3.66 -7.78
C SER A 206 7.15 4.47 -7.23
N GLU A 207 7.80 5.22 -8.12
CA GLU A 207 8.87 6.17 -7.76
C GLU A 207 8.31 7.44 -7.09
N ILE A 208 7.01 7.71 -7.28
CA ILE A 208 6.31 8.89 -6.78
C ILE A 208 5.18 8.45 -5.86
N ALA A 209 5.05 9.13 -4.72
CA ALA A 209 3.88 9.06 -3.85
C ALA A 209 3.03 10.32 -4.01
N THR A 210 1.75 10.15 -4.29
CA THR A 210 0.75 11.22 -4.21
C THR A 210 0.21 11.26 -2.79
N ILE A 211 0.28 12.43 -2.15
CA ILE A 211 -0.20 12.67 -0.80
C ILE A 211 -1.40 13.62 -0.85
N CYS A 212 -2.51 13.22 -0.25
CA CYS A 212 -3.61 14.13 0.05
C CYS A 212 -3.66 14.38 1.56
N LEU A 213 -3.64 15.67 1.94
CA LEU A 213 -3.52 16.11 3.33
C LEU A 213 -4.57 17.19 3.64
N GLY A 214 -5.10 17.15 4.85
CA GLY A 214 -6.00 18.16 5.41
C GLY A 214 -5.66 18.46 6.87
N ASN A 215 -6.36 19.44 7.47
CA ASN A 215 -6.23 19.71 8.90
C ASN A 215 -7.05 18.71 9.70
N ASP A 216 -6.40 17.93 10.57
CA ASP A 216 -6.99 16.85 11.37
C ASP A 216 -7.82 15.85 10.52
N MET A 217 -7.38 15.63 9.28
CA MET A 217 -8.00 14.69 8.33
C MET A 217 -7.12 13.45 8.16
N PRO A 218 -7.69 12.29 7.76
CA PRO A 218 -6.89 11.13 7.39
C PRO A 218 -5.88 11.48 6.29
N LEU A 219 -4.70 10.86 6.32
CA LEU A 219 -3.72 10.93 5.24
C LEU A 219 -4.12 9.95 4.14
N THR A 220 -4.23 10.40 2.89
CA THR A 220 -4.21 9.50 1.73
C THR A 220 -2.80 9.47 1.15
N LEU A 221 -2.25 8.28 0.98
CA LEU A 221 -1.01 8.05 0.24
C LEU A 221 -1.32 7.08 -0.90
N SER A 222 -1.14 7.52 -2.15
CA SER A 222 -1.37 6.69 -3.34
C SER A 222 -0.07 6.49 -4.10
N LEU A 223 0.16 5.24 -4.52
CA LEU A 223 1.23 4.82 -5.40
C LEU A 223 0.57 4.32 -6.68
N LYS A 224 0.83 5.00 -7.80
CA LYS A 224 0.29 4.62 -9.11
C LYS A 224 1.42 4.23 -10.05
N MET A 225 1.23 3.13 -10.77
CA MET A 225 2.14 2.73 -11.82
C MET A 225 2.02 3.70 -13.00
N VAL A 226 3.13 3.94 -13.71
CA VAL A 226 3.17 4.83 -14.89
C VAL A 226 2.22 4.35 -16.00
N SER A 227 1.97 3.05 -16.07
CA SER A 227 1.04 2.41 -17.00
C SER A 227 -0.44 2.55 -16.62
N GLU A 228 -0.76 3.14 -15.45
CA GLU A 228 -2.13 3.33 -14.92
C GLU A 228 -2.94 2.04 -14.72
N ASP A 229 -2.28 0.88 -14.76
CA ASP A 229 -2.86 -0.45 -14.60
C ASP A 229 -2.63 -1.06 -13.22
N GLY A 230 -1.93 -0.34 -12.33
CA GLY A 230 -1.76 -0.69 -10.92
C GLY A 230 -1.85 0.54 -10.02
N GLU A 231 -2.64 0.42 -8.96
CA GLU A 231 -2.76 1.40 -7.88
C GLU A 231 -2.70 0.69 -6.52
N LEU A 232 -1.88 1.23 -5.61
CA LEU A 232 -1.85 0.86 -4.21
C LEU A 232 -2.02 2.13 -3.39
N SER A 233 -3.11 2.24 -2.65
CA SER A 233 -3.40 3.40 -1.84
C SER A 233 -3.69 3.03 -0.40
N PHE A 234 -3.44 3.98 0.49
CA PHE A 234 -3.60 3.84 1.92
C PHE A 234 -4.34 5.05 2.47
N LEU A 235 -5.19 4.82 3.46
CA LEU A 235 -5.81 5.87 4.26
C LEU A 235 -5.42 5.66 5.72
N LEU A 236 -4.82 6.68 6.35
CA LEU A 236 -4.40 6.61 7.74
C LEU A 236 -5.08 7.71 8.56
N ALA A 237 -5.84 7.32 9.58
CA ALA A 237 -6.49 8.27 10.49
C ALA A 237 -5.43 9.12 11.25
N PRO A 238 -5.72 10.41 11.49
CA PRO A 238 -4.81 11.28 12.22
C PRO A 238 -4.85 10.94 13.72
N ARG A 239 -3.75 11.26 14.41
CA ARG A 239 -3.72 11.36 15.87
C ARG A 239 -4.31 12.72 16.24
N ILE A 240 -5.45 12.71 16.93
CA ILE A 240 -6.04 13.91 17.50
C ILE A 240 -5.35 14.17 18.84
N GLU A 241 -4.54 15.21 18.92
CA GLU A 241 -4.05 15.71 20.20
C GLU A 241 -5.16 16.55 20.83
N SER A 242 -5.54 16.23 22.07
CA SER A 242 -6.37 17.15 22.86
C SER A 242 -5.60 18.45 23.05
N GLU A 243 -6.21 19.58 22.69
CA GLU A 243 -5.70 20.91 23.06
C GLU A 243 -5.63 20.97 24.60
N ASP A 244 -4.42 20.98 25.16
CA ASP A 244 -4.16 21.38 26.55
C ASP A 244 -4.11 22.90 26.68
#